data_AF-A0A4Q1C9M7-F1
#
_entry.id   AF-A0A4Q1C9M7-F1
#
_cell.length_a   1.000
_cell.length_b   1.000
_cell.length_c   1.000
_cell.angle_alpha   90.00
_cell.angle_beta   90.00
_cell.angle_gamma   90.00
#
_symmetry.space_group_name_H-M   'P 1'
#
loop_
_entity.id
_entity.type
_entity.pdbx_description
1 polymer ?
#
loop_
_entity_poly.entity_id
_entity_poly.type
_entity_poly.pdbx_seq_one_letter_code
_entity_poly.pdbx_strand_id
1 'polypeptide(L)'
;MSSSDRNSRHQPRWLAAGEWLLVIGLALTLAWTTLCLGGYLADTMVITSGAVLALGTWGAVLWAAGRRELHLAVLLPVPFLIYALGSVLWLAPAKWLAWREWLLWFQMWLVFALTLHFGRSRAQTWTLVGTFGLLGLAGTGMAAWQRFVDPSWMMLGREQADQFVGRSAGMFGIPNSLAGLLELMVPVCLVLLFSRAVRPAGKIACGWLAALFIFAVVLTGSRGGWIGLGLALLVWPLLTGRDWRKKILGTVAVLACAAAGLWALYQGSDYARARIDPFLEGKFESSRPIIWKAGWQMWRDDPWLGRGAAAYNVLFDQYRPRGFLNEPDWTHNDHLNTLIDYGVAGFVLWVALGLALAWVGWGAVCRARRETVTTDNLFALAKWKLGLLLGLLAYVIHLGVDFHTKIPALAFAAAIVAAVLVRDEPTWWRPVRPWVARLSGSALVLGVAWIAASVAAPLYRAEGIREAARRQIERHARTGEGDIGEIATAARSALRRAVRVDPENGQAWADLSYATVQSWPAGKTDLVTLGRFAELAADEALRRCAVDAEFWVRRAVALDIQRGRSETESCYRRALELAPHSASWWYHYAYHLQAFPQRRTEARVALETCLALDPSHGPANILRQQLNARR
;
A
#
# COMPACT_ATOMS: atom_id res chain seq x y z
N MET A 1 -17.43 34.44 25.46
CA MET A 1 -16.12 34.83 24.90
C MET A 1 -15.07 33.93 25.52
N SER A 2 -14.69 32.86 24.79
CA SER A 2 -13.73 31.87 25.27
C SER A 2 -12.29 32.40 25.11
N SER A 3 -11.33 31.80 25.80
CA SER A 3 -9.90 32.13 25.72
C SER A 3 -9.30 32.06 24.31
N SER A 4 -10.02 31.55 23.30
CA SER A 4 -9.61 31.57 21.89
C SER A 4 -9.61 32.97 21.25
N ASP A 5 -10.41 33.92 21.75
CA ASP A 5 -10.57 35.23 21.11
C ASP A 5 -9.54 36.29 21.55
N ARG A 6 -8.73 36.02 22.59
CA ARG A 6 -7.71 36.98 23.04
C ARG A 6 -6.37 36.85 22.31
N ASN A 7 -6.11 35.76 21.61
CA ASN A 7 -4.85 35.53 20.87
C ASN A 7 -4.95 35.78 19.35
N SER A 8 -6.12 36.17 18.84
CA SER A 8 -6.35 36.39 17.40
C SER A 8 -5.92 37.77 16.90
N ARG A 9 -5.49 38.68 17.79
CA ARG A 9 -4.99 40.00 17.40
C ARG A 9 -3.48 39.91 17.13
N HIS A 10 -3.14 39.90 15.83
CA HIS A 10 -1.80 39.92 15.23
C HIS A 10 -1.09 38.58 14.98
N GLN A 11 -1.77 37.59 14.38
CA GLN A 11 -1.01 36.64 13.56
C GLN A 11 -0.56 37.32 12.25
N PRO A 12 0.74 37.29 11.90
CA PRO A 12 1.23 37.77 10.62
C PRO A 12 0.43 37.20 9.44
N ARG A 13 0.04 38.05 8.48
CA ARG A 13 -0.75 37.64 7.29
C ARG A 13 -0.12 36.47 6.53
N TRP A 14 1.22 36.39 6.52
CA TRP A 14 1.95 35.33 5.85
C TRP A 14 1.79 33.95 6.52
N LEU A 15 1.57 33.88 7.84
CA LEU A 15 1.31 32.60 8.52
C LEU A 15 -0.05 32.03 8.11
N ALA A 16 -1.08 32.87 8.07
CA ALA A 16 -2.41 32.48 7.62
C ALA A 16 -2.40 32.03 6.14
N ALA A 17 -1.69 32.76 5.27
CA ALA A 17 -1.49 32.34 3.88
C ALA A 17 -0.71 31.03 3.77
N GLY A 18 0.34 30.87 4.59
CA GLY A 18 1.15 29.65 4.65
C GLY A 18 0.36 28.42 5.07
N GLU A 19 -0.58 28.55 6.02
CA GLU A 19 -1.48 27.46 6.40
C GLU A 19 -2.44 27.07 5.29
N TRP A 20 -2.94 28.04 4.52
CA TRP A 20 -3.76 27.74 3.34
C TRP A 20 -2.98 26.99 2.26
N LEU A 21 -1.74 27.41 1.98
CA LEU A 21 -0.85 26.68 1.06
C LEU A 21 -0.66 25.23 1.50
N LEU A 22 -0.49 25.00 2.80
CA LEU A 22 -0.33 23.67 3.37
C LEU A 22 -1.59 22.82 3.19
N VAL A 23 -2.77 23.36 3.51
CA VAL A 23 -4.05 22.64 3.40
C VAL A 23 -4.39 22.31 1.93
N ILE A 24 -4.21 23.28 1.04
CA ILE A 24 -4.42 23.06 -0.41
C ILE A 24 -3.41 22.05 -0.92
N GLY A 25 -2.15 22.14 -0.51
CA GLY A 25 -1.11 21.18 -0.86
C GLY A 25 -1.44 19.75 -0.39
N LEU A 26 -1.93 19.57 0.84
CA LEU A 26 -2.38 18.26 1.33
C LEU A 26 -3.55 17.71 0.52
N ALA A 27 -4.54 18.55 0.21
CA ALA A 27 -5.69 18.17 -0.61
C ALA A 27 -5.28 17.75 -2.02
N LEU A 28 -4.42 18.55 -2.68
CA LEU A 28 -3.90 18.24 -4.01
C LEU A 28 -3.02 16.99 -4.01
N THR A 29 -2.20 16.80 -2.98
CA THR A 29 -1.35 15.61 -2.83
C THR A 29 -2.23 14.37 -2.68
N LEU A 30 -3.23 14.38 -1.79
CA LEU A 30 -4.17 13.28 -1.65
C LEU A 30 -4.89 12.98 -2.97
N ALA A 31 -5.37 14.01 -3.68
CA ALA A 31 -6.04 13.83 -4.95
C ALA A 31 -5.12 13.22 -6.02
N TRP A 32 -3.90 13.75 -6.17
CA TRP A 32 -2.88 13.23 -7.09
C TRP A 32 -2.57 11.76 -6.80
N THR A 33 -2.22 11.44 -5.55
CA THR A 33 -1.86 10.08 -5.14
C THR A 33 -3.02 9.12 -5.38
N THR A 34 -4.25 9.54 -5.08
CA THR A 34 -5.45 8.70 -5.25
C THR A 34 -5.76 8.46 -6.74
N LEU A 35 -5.73 9.51 -7.58
CA LEU A 35 -5.99 9.42 -9.03
C LEU A 35 -4.90 8.68 -9.80
N CYS A 36 -3.69 8.62 -9.25
CA CYS A 36 -2.58 7.85 -9.81
C CYS A 36 -2.47 6.46 -9.17
N LEU A 37 -3.57 5.68 -9.26
CA LEU A 37 -3.64 4.29 -8.78
C LEU A 37 -3.32 4.13 -7.29
N GLY A 38 -3.73 5.10 -6.46
CA GLY A 38 -3.49 5.08 -5.02
C GLY A 38 -2.04 5.32 -4.59
N GLY A 39 -1.16 5.73 -5.51
CA GLY A 39 0.27 5.95 -5.23
C GLY A 39 1.11 4.69 -5.33
N TYR A 40 0.58 3.62 -5.94
CA TYR A 40 1.27 2.33 -6.02
C TYR A 40 2.57 2.39 -6.86
N LEU A 41 2.57 3.21 -7.92
CA LEU A 41 3.68 3.27 -8.87
C LEU A 41 4.86 4.08 -8.33
N ALA A 42 6.09 3.62 -8.60
CA ALA A 42 7.30 4.33 -8.20
C ALA A 42 7.36 5.77 -8.77
N ASP A 43 6.99 5.94 -10.04
CA ASP A 43 6.93 7.26 -10.70
C ASP A 43 5.96 8.22 -9.98
N THR A 44 4.81 7.69 -9.55
CA THR A 44 3.83 8.45 -8.76
C THR A 44 4.37 8.80 -7.38
N MET A 45 5.15 7.90 -6.78
CA MET A 45 5.77 8.12 -5.47
C MET A 45 6.89 9.16 -5.49
N VAL A 46 7.60 9.35 -6.60
CA VAL A 46 8.56 10.47 -6.74
C VAL A 46 7.85 11.81 -6.48
N ILE A 47 6.68 12.01 -7.10
CA ILE A 47 5.89 13.25 -6.96
C ILE A 47 5.19 13.29 -5.60
N THR A 48 4.54 12.20 -5.20
CA THR A 48 3.79 12.11 -3.94
C THR A 48 4.69 12.32 -2.73
N SER A 49 5.79 11.56 -2.64
CA SER A 49 6.75 11.69 -1.54
C SER A 49 7.41 13.06 -1.54
N GLY A 50 7.75 13.60 -2.72
CA GLY A 50 8.30 14.95 -2.85
C GLY A 50 7.34 16.00 -2.29
N ALA A 51 6.05 15.92 -2.64
CA ALA A 51 5.02 16.83 -2.15
C ALA A 51 4.81 16.72 -0.64
N VAL A 52 4.68 15.50 -0.09
CA VAL A 52 4.51 15.30 1.36
C VAL A 52 5.71 15.84 2.15
N LEU A 53 6.94 15.57 1.71
CA LEU A 53 8.14 16.03 2.40
C LEU A 53 8.31 17.56 2.27
N ALA A 54 8.00 18.15 1.10
CA ALA A 54 7.99 19.61 0.94
C ALA A 54 6.96 20.28 1.86
N LEU A 55 5.75 19.72 1.98
CA LEU A 55 4.74 20.19 2.92
C LEU A 55 5.15 19.98 4.38
N GLY A 56 5.86 18.89 4.68
CA GLY A 56 6.47 18.64 5.98
C GLY A 56 7.48 19.72 6.37
N THR A 57 8.41 20.04 5.45
CA THR A 57 9.39 21.12 5.61
C THR A 57 8.68 22.46 5.79
N TRP A 58 7.66 22.76 4.98
CA TRP A 58 6.88 23.99 5.11
C TRP A 58 6.13 24.09 6.44
N GLY A 59 5.50 22.99 6.88
CA GLY A 59 4.86 22.90 8.19
C GLY A 59 5.84 23.12 9.33
N ALA A 60 7.08 22.61 9.21
CA ALA A 60 8.14 22.84 10.19
C ALA A 60 8.59 24.32 10.25
N VAL A 61 8.62 25.02 9.11
CA VAL A 61 8.86 26.48 9.05
C VAL A 61 7.74 27.24 9.77
N LEU A 62 6.47 26.92 9.48
CA LEU A 62 5.32 27.53 10.15
C LEU A 62 5.32 27.27 11.67
N TRP A 63 5.72 26.06 12.06
CA TRP A 63 5.90 25.68 13.46
C TRP A 63 6.94 26.55 14.16
N ALA A 64 8.14 26.67 13.59
CA ALA A 64 9.22 27.49 14.13
C ALA A 64 8.81 28.97 14.30
N ALA A 65 8.08 29.48 13.32
CA ALA A 65 7.76 30.90 13.22
C ALA A 65 6.66 31.36 14.17
N GLY A 66 5.59 30.57 14.34
CA GLY A 66 4.35 31.10 14.95
C GLY A 66 3.60 30.17 15.88
N ARG A 67 3.89 28.86 15.91
CA ARG A 67 3.12 27.92 16.73
C ARG A 67 3.68 27.81 18.15
N ARG A 68 2.75 27.72 19.10
CA ARG A 68 3.02 27.73 20.55
C ARG A 68 2.25 26.66 21.30
N GLU A 69 1.54 25.77 20.62
CA GLU A 69 0.79 24.67 21.23
C GLU A 69 1.06 23.38 20.45
N LEU A 70 1.42 22.32 21.17
CA LEU A 70 1.65 20.96 20.66
C LEU A 70 0.45 20.09 21.02
N HIS A 71 -0.10 19.37 20.05
CA HIS A 71 -1.08 18.33 20.33
C HIS A 71 -0.36 17.00 20.60
N LEU A 72 -0.46 16.48 21.82
CA LEU A 72 0.30 15.30 22.27
C LEU A 72 0.03 14.03 21.44
N ALA A 73 -1.10 13.92 20.74
CA ALA A 73 -1.38 12.80 19.85
C ALA A 73 -0.34 12.64 18.71
N VAL A 74 0.41 13.70 18.36
CA VAL A 74 1.50 13.61 17.36
C VAL A 74 2.63 12.69 17.80
N LEU A 75 2.78 12.46 19.10
CA LEU A 75 3.80 11.59 19.68
C LEU A 75 3.36 10.12 19.73
N LEU A 76 2.05 9.83 19.59
CA LEU A 76 1.55 8.45 19.70
C LEU A 76 2.18 7.50 18.66
N PRO A 77 2.39 7.88 17.39
CA PRO A 77 3.02 6.99 16.41
C PRO A 77 4.53 6.85 16.57
N VAL A 78 5.19 7.75 17.32
CA VAL A 78 6.66 7.84 17.38
C VAL A 78 7.33 6.57 17.91
N PRO A 79 6.85 5.89 18.97
CA PRO A 79 7.44 4.63 19.42
C PRO A 79 7.47 3.54 18.34
N PHE A 80 6.39 3.39 17.58
CA PHE A 80 6.34 2.44 16.45
C PHE A 80 7.28 2.87 15.33
N LEU A 81 7.34 4.16 14.98
CA LEU A 81 8.26 4.65 13.94
C LEU A 81 9.74 4.43 14.28
N ILE A 82 10.12 4.61 15.54
CA ILE A 82 11.48 4.35 16.04
C ILE A 82 11.77 2.85 15.99
N TYR A 83 10.83 2.02 16.43
CA TYR A 83 10.96 0.56 16.34
C TYR A 83 11.10 0.09 14.89
N ALA A 84 10.25 0.59 13.99
CA ALA A 84 10.30 0.28 12.57
C ALA A 84 11.62 0.75 11.94
N LEU A 85 12.13 1.93 12.32
CA LEU A 85 13.46 2.37 11.90
C LEU A 85 14.55 1.40 12.35
N GLY A 86 14.48 0.93 13.60
CA GLY A 86 15.41 -0.07 14.09
C GLY A 86 15.36 -1.37 13.29
N SER A 87 14.16 -1.83 12.93
CA SER A 87 13.98 -2.99 12.06
C SER A 87 14.64 -2.79 10.69
N VAL A 88 14.50 -1.60 10.07
CA VAL A 88 15.20 -1.26 8.81
C VAL A 88 16.73 -1.34 8.95
N LEU A 89 17.27 -0.82 10.06
CA LEU A 89 18.72 -0.68 10.23
C LEU A 89 19.41 -2.01 10.58
N TRP A 90 18.74 -2.86 11.37
CA TRP A 90 19.38 -4.03 11.98
C TRP A 90 18.80 -5.39 11.58
N LEU A 91 17.54 -5.46 11.15
CA LEU A 91 16.85 -6.74 10.92
C LEU A 91 16.47 -6.99 9.46
N ALA A 92 16.23 -5.92 8.70
CA ALA A 92 15.69 -6.04 7.35
C ALA A 92 16.59 -6.86 6.40
N PRO A 93 16.05 -7.89 5.72
CA PRO A 93 16.81 -8.69 4.76
C PRO A 93 17.11 -7.92 3.46
N ALA A 94 16.26 -6.96 3.10
CA ALA A 94 16.42 -6.09 1.93
C ALA A 94 16.18 -4.63 2.32
N LYS A 95 17.27 -3.88 2.53
CA LYS A 95 17.22 -2.50 3.04
C LYS A 95 16.44 -1.55 2.13
N TRP A 96 16.48 -1.71 0.80
CA TRP A 96 15.78 -0.82 -0.13
C TRP A 96 14.26 -0.94 -0.03
N LEU A 97 13.73 -2.16 0.18
CA LEU A 97 12.30 -2.38 0.44
C LEU A 97 11.90 -1.89 1.82
N ALA A 98 12.73 -2.16 2.82
CA ALA A 98 12.52 -1.72 4.19
C ALA A 98 12.45 -0.18 4.32
N TRP A 99 13.35 0.54 3.65
CA TRP A 99 13.31 2.01 3.58
C TRP A 99 12.05 2.53 2.89
N ARG A 100 11.58 1.87 1.82
CA ARG A 100 10.33 2.22 1.16
C ARG A 100 9.14 2.12 2.12
N GLU A 101 9.08 1.05 2.90
CA GLU A 101 8.03 0.85 3.89
C GLU A 101 8.11 1.87 5.03
N TRP A 102 9.31 2.10 5.59
CA TRP A 102 9.48 3.09 6.64
C TRP A 102 9.14 4.51 6.18
N LEU A 103 9.51 4.87 4.95
CA LEU A 103 9.13 6.15 4.35
C LEU A 103 7.61 6.31 4.26
N LEU A 104 6.87 5.24 3.95
CA LEU A 104 5.41 5.27 3.94
C LEU A 104 4.85 5.54 5.34
N TRP A 105 5.33 4.84 6.38
CA TRP A 105 4.94 5.10 7.76
C TRP A 105 5.27 6.53 8.21
N PHE A 106 6.47 7.02 7.85
CA PHE A 106 6.92 8.38 8.16
C PHE A 106 6.07 9.44 7.45
N GLN A 107 5.74 9.24 6.18
CA GLN A 107 4.88 10.14 5.41
C GLN A 107 3.44 10.14 5.96
N MET A 108 2.92 8.98 6.35
CA MET A 108 1.63 8.88 7.03
C MET A 108 1.63 9.69 8.34
N TRP A 109 2.69 9.60 9.14
CA TRP A 109 2.85 10.42 10.35
C TRP A 109 2.98 11.90 10.05
N LEU A 110 3.71 12.31 9.01
CA LEU A 110 3.78 13.71 8.58
C LEU A 110 2.40 14.24 8.20
N VAL A 111 1.64 13.53 7.35
CA VAL A 111 0.28 13.92 6.96
C VAL A 111 -0.64 14.03 8.19
N PHE A 112 -0.55 13.09 9.13
CA PHE A 112 -1.25 13.16 10.41
C PHE A 112 -0.85 14.39 11.22
N ALA A 113 0.45 14.62 11.43
CA ALA A 113 1.00 15.73 12.20
C ALA A 113 0.61 17.09 11.62
N LEU A 114 0.68 17.23 10.29
CA LEU A 114 0.31 18.43 9.57
C LEU A 114 -1.19 18.71 9.71
N THR A 115 -2.05 17.70 9.51
CA THR A 115 -3.52 17.85 9.64
C THR A 115 -3.96 18.11 11.08
N LEU A 116 -3.21 17.59 12.05
CA LEU A 116 -3.46 17.76 13.48
C LEU A 116 -3.19 19.21 13.93
N HIS A 117 -2.11 19.83 13.44
CA HIS A 117 -1.67 21.15 13.87
C HIS A 117 -2.19 22.30 13.01
N PHE A 118 -2.36 22.07 11.71
CA PHE A 118 -2.77 23.08 10.72
C PHE A 118 -4.18 22.81 10.18
N GLY A 119 -4.75 23.77 9.45
CA GLY A 119 -6.03 23.55 8.78
C GLY A 119 -7.24 23.42 9.71
N ARG A 120 -7.18 24.04 10.90
CA ARG A 120 -8.22 23.92 11.94
C ARG A 120 -9.44 24.82 11.72
N SER A 121 -9.37 25.77 10.78
CA SER A 121 -10.54 26.60 10.46
C SER A 121 -11.63 25.78 9.74
N ARG A 122 -12.88 26.24 9.83
CA ARG A 122 -14.03 25.61 9.16
C ARG A 122 -13.79 25.47 7.65
N ALA A 123 -13.29 26.51 6.99
CA ALA A 123 -13.07 26.50 5.54
C ALA A 123 -11.97 25.50 5.15
N GLN A 124 -10.85 25.48 5.87
CA GLN A 124 -9.76 24.52 5.62
C GLN A 124 -10.20 23.06 5.87
N THR A 125 -11.03 22.84 6.89
CA THR A 125 -11.60 21.51 7.15
C THR A 125 -12.51 21.06 6.00
N TRP A 126 -13.33 21.97 5.48
CA TRP A 126 -14.13 21.71 4.29
C TRP A 126 -13.27 21.44 3.05
N THR A 127 -12.12 22.08 2.89
CA THR A 127 -11.20 21.75 1.79
C THR A 127 -10.75 20.29 1.88
N LEU A 128 -10.26 19.84 3.05
CA LEU A 128 -9.80 18.46 3.22
C LEU A 128 -10.95 17.45 3.04
N VAL A 129 -12.06 17.62 3.78
CA VAL A 129 -13.21 16.70 3.74
C VAL A 129 -13.92 16.76 2.38
N GLY A 130 -13.99 17.93 1.76
CA GLY A 130 -14.56 18.13 0.43
C GLY A 130 -13.76 17.41 -0.63
N THR A 131 -12.42 17.45 -0.57
CA THR A 131 -11.55 16.66 -1.45
C THR A 131 -11.84 15.16 -1.31
N PHE A 132 -11.98 14.63 -0.09
CA PHE A 132 -12.40 13.24 0.11
C PHE A 132 -13.74 12.93 -0.57
N GLY A 133 -14.74 13.80 -0.39
CA GLY A 133 -16.06 13.63 -1.00
C GLY A 133 -16.01 13.62 -2.52
N LEU A 134 -15.22 14.51 -3.11
CA LEU A 134 -15.01 14.59 -4.56
C LEU A 134 -14.27 13.34 -5.08
N LEU A 135 -13.27 12.83 -4.37
CA LEU A 135 -12.57 11.60 -4.74
C LEU A 135 -13.51 10.40 -4.65
N GLY A 136 -14.36 10.30 -3.62
CA GLY A 136 -15.38 9.26 -3.51
C GLY A 136 -16.39 9.30 -4.66
N LEU A 137 -16.83 10.51 -5.06
CA LEU A 137 -17.74 10.70 -6.21
C LEU A 137 -17.08 10.34 -7.54
N ALA A 138 -15.85 10.81 -7.76
CA ALA A 138 -15.07 10.46 -8.96
C ALA A 138 -14.84 8.95 -9.03
N GLY A 139 -14.43 8.32 -7.93
CA GLY A 139 -14.25 6.88 -7.81
C GLY A 139 -15.54 6.10 -8.07
N THR A 140 -16.69 6.61 -7.61
CA THR A 140 -18.01 6.02 -7.89
C THR A 140 -18.34 6.08 -9.38
N GLY A 141 -18.11 7.22 -10.04
CA GLY A 141 -18.33 7.37 -11.48
C GLY A 141 -17.42 6.45 -12.31
N MET A 142 -16.13 6.38 -11.96
CA MET A 142 -15.18 5.46 -12.60
C MET A 142 -15.54 4.01 -12.35
N ALA A 143 -16.00 3.65 -11.14
CA ALA A 143 -16.44 2.31 -10.83
C ALA A 143 -17.67 1.89 -11.66
N ALA A 144 -18.61 2.81 -11.88
CA ALA A 144 -19.74 2.58 -12.77
C ALA A 144 -19.29 2.44 -14.23
N TRP A 145 -18.36 3.26 -14.71
CA TRP A 145 -17.79 3.13 -16.05
C TRP A 145 -17.13 1.76 -16.26
N GLN A 146 -16.26 1.35 -15.33
CA GLN A 146 -15.62 0.03 -15.35
C GLN A 146 -16.66 -1.09 -15.35
N ARG A 147 -17.75 -0.95 -14.59
CA ARG A 147 -18.74 -2.03 -14.51
C ARG A 147 -19.61 -2.12 -15.76
N PHE A 148 -20.05 -0.99 -16.30
CA PHE A 148 -21.15 -0.95 -17.26
C PHE A 148 -20.75 -0.54 -18.67
N VAL A 149 -19.54 -0.02 -18.87
CA VAL A 149 -19.06 0.46 -20.17
C VAL A 149 -17.83 -0.32 -20.63
N ASP A 150 -16.76 -0.32 -19.85
CA ASP A 150 -15.51 -1.00 -20.20
C ASP A 150 -14.86 -1.67 -18.98
N PRO A 151 -15.07 -3.00 -18.79
CA PRO A 151 -14.50 -3.78 -17.68
C PRO A 151 -12.97 -3.88 -17.66
N SER A 152 -12.31 -3.58 -18.79
CA SER A 152 -10.85 -3.59 -18.90
C SER A 152 -10.24 -2.22 -18.64
N TRP A 153 -11.03 -1.15 -18.68
CA TRP A 153 -10.52 0.21 -18.63
C TRP A 153 -9.92 0.59 -17.27
N MET A 154 -8.72 1.17 -17.32
CA MET A 154 -8.05 1.80 -16.19
C MET A 154 -7.49 3.17 -16.58
N MET A 155 -7.37 4.06 -15.58
CA MET A 155 -6.70 5.36 -15.77
C MET A 155 -5.25 5.19 -16.23
N LEU A 156 -4.67 6.27 -16.77
CA LEU A 156 -3.27 6.34 -17.21
C LEU A 156 -2.94 5.41 -18.39
N GLY A 157 -3.93 5.13 -19.25
CA GLY A 157 -3.75 4.28 -20.44
C GLY A 157 -3.39 2.83 -20.08
N ARG A 158 -3.91 2.34 -18.94
CA ARG A 158 -3.66 0.99 -18.45
C ARG A 158 -4.90 0.12 -18.67
N GLU A 159 -4.67 -1.17 -18.59
CA GLU A 159 -5.72 -2.19 -18.58
C GLU A 159 -5.80 -2.82 -17.18
N GLN A 160 -7.01 -3.23 -16.81
CA GLN A 160 -7.29 -3.92 -15.56
C GLN A 160 -6.64 -5.31 -15.58
N ALA A 161 -6.14 -5.77 -14.42
CA ALA A 161 -5.65 -7.13 -14.30
C ALA A 161 -6.80 -8.13 -14.54
N ASP A 162 -6.55 -9.20 -15.29
CA ASP A 162 -7.57 -10.21 -15.67
C ASP A 162 -8.39 -10.72 -14.47
N GLN A 163 -7.72 -10.94 -13.34
CA GLN A 163 -8.35 -11.40 -12.10
C GLN A 163 -9.34 -10.40 -11.47
N PHE A 164 -9.30 -9.14 -11.87
CA PHE A 164 -10.19 -8.08 -11.41
C PHE A 164 -11.20 -7.63 -12.48
N VAL A 165 -11.12 -8.15 -13.70
CA VAL A 165 -12.11 -7.85 -14.74
C VAL A 165 -13.51 -8.22 -14.24
N GLY A 166 -14.44 -7.27 -14.35
CA GLY A 166 -15.80 -7.40 -13.81
C GLY A 166 -15.99 -6.87 -12.39
N ARG A 167 -14.91 -6.54 -11.66
CA ARG A 167 -14.91 -5.80 -10.40
C ARG A 167 -14.43 -4.38 -10.64
N SER A 168 -14.96 -3.42 -9.88
CA SER A 168 -14.62 -2.01 -10.07
C SER A 168 -13.55 -1.53 -9.08
N ALA A 169 -12.46 -0.98 -9.61
CA ALA A 169 -11.39 -0.39 -8.81
C ALA A 169 -11.43 1.14 -8.74
N GLY A 170 -12.31 1.77 -9.53
CA GLY A 170 -12.40 3.21 -9.68
C GLY A 170 -11.05 3.79 -10.10
N MET A 171 -10.53 4.71 -9.30
CA MET A 171 -9.23 5.35 -9.49
C MET A 171 -8.03 4.54 -8.98
N PHE A 172 -8.28 3.44 -8.26
CA PHE A 172 -7.24 2.52 -7.79
C PHE A 172 -7.02 1.40 -8.80
N GLY A 173 -5.89 0.69 -8.72
CA GLY A 173 -5.67 -0.55 -9.49
C GLY A 173 -6.28 -1.81 -8.89
N ILE A 174 -6.85 -1.71 -7.68
CA ILE A 174 -7.35 -2.85 -6.91
C ILE A 174 -8.75 -2.52 -6.36
N PRO A 175 -9.77 -3.35 -6.61
CA PRO A 175 -11.14 -3.08 -6.15
C PRO A 175 -11.28 -2.86 -4.64
N ASN A 176 -10.52 -3.59 -3.84
CA ASN A 176 -10.59 -3.47 -2.39
C ASN A 176 -10.09 -2.10 -1.87
N SER A 177 -9.18 -1.45 -2.59
CA SER A 177 -8.66 -0.13 -2.22
C SER A 177 -9.73 0.95 -2.34
N LEU A 178 -10.58 0.90 -3.38
CA LEU A 178 -11.72 1.80 -3.49
C LEU A 178 -12.70 1.61 -2.34
N ALA A 179 -13.02 0.35 -1.99
CA ALA A 179 -13.87 0.06 -0.85
C ALA A 179 -13.30 0.65 0.45
N GLY A 180 -11.99 0.48 0.68
CA GLY A 180 -11.30 1.04 1.84
C GLY A 180 -11.38 2.56 1.95
N LEU A 181 -11.28 3.28 0.83
CA LEU A 181 -11.47 4.74 0.82
C LEU A 181 -12.90 5.13 1.22
N LEU A 182 -13.89 4.44 0.64
CA LEU A 182 -15.31 4.74 0.84
C LEU A 182 -15.79 4.37 2.26
N GLU A 183 -15.23 3.33 2.87
CA GLU A 183 -15.50 2.95 4.26
C GLU A 183 -15.18 4.04 5.27
N LEU A 184 -14.18 4.89 5.00
CA LEU A 184 -13.87 6.04 5.84
C LEU A 184 -14.97 7.11 5.82
N MET A 185 -15.84 7.09 4.80
CA MET A 185 -16.84 8.14 4.52
C MET A 185 -18.28 7.71 4.75
N VAL A 186 -18.63 6.47 4.39
CA VAL A 186 -20.03 5.97 4.49
C VAL A 186 -20.59 6.13 5.90
N PRO A 187 -19.90 5.74 6.98
CA PRO A 187 -20.42 5.93 8.33
C PRO A 187 -20.67 7.40 8.68
N VAL A 188 -19.81 8.32 8.21
CA VAL A 188 -20.02 9.77 8.41
C VAL A 188 -21.34 10.22 7.80
N CYS A 189 -21.59 9.87 6.54
CA CYS A 189 -22.83 10.21 5.85
C CYS A 189 -24.06 9.61 6.55
N LEU A 190 -24.00 8.32 6.93
CA LEU A 190 -25.11 7.65 7.62
C LEU A 190 -25.39 8.26 9.00
N VAL A 191 -24.37 8.51 9.82
CA VAL A 191 -24.57 9.10 11.16
C VAL A 191 -25.17 10.50 11.08
N LEU A 192 -24.74 11.30 10.10
CA LEU A 192 -25.27 12.64 9.87
C LEU A 192 -26.70 12.65 9.29
N LEU A 193 -27.04 11.71 8.41
CA LEU A 193 -28.39 11.55 7.86
C LEU A 193 -29.44 11.44 8.98
N PHE A 194 -29.15 10.64 10.02
CA PHE A 194 -30.02 10.47 11.19
C PHE A 194 -29.74 11.49 12.31
N SER A 195 -29.02 12.58 12.04
CA SER A 195 -28.77 13.66 12.98
C SER A 195 -29.95 14.62 13.09
N ARG A 196 -30.43 14.93 14.30
CA ARG A 196 -31.42 15.99 14.49
C ARG A 196 -30.81 17.39 14.31
N ALA A 197 -29.49 17.53 14.46
CA ALA A 197 -28.77 18.80 14.34
C ALA A 197 -28.45 19.19 12.89
N VAL A 198 -28.60 18.28 11.92
CA VAL A 198 -28.31 18.54 10.51
C VAL A 198 -29.59 19.01 9.81
N ARG A 199 -29.49 20.12 9.05
CA ARG A 199 -30.61 20.69 8.28
C ARG A 199 -31.09 19.70 7.20
N PRO A 200 -32.36 19.75 6.77
CA PRO A 200 -32.92 18.81 5.77
C PRO A 200 -32.10 18.67 4.50
N ALA A 201 -31.65 19.78 3.90
CA ALA A 201 -30.79 19.74 2.70
C ALA A 201 -29.47 18.98 2.93
N GLY A 202 -28.84 19.16 4.09
CA GLY A 202 -27.63 18.43 4.47
C GLY A 202 -27.88 16.94 4.68
N LYS A 203 -29.07 16.56 5.20
CA LYS A 203 -29.49 15.16 5.31
C LYS A 203 -29.69 14.53 3.95
N ILE A 204 -30.36 15.23 3.03
CA ILE A 204 -30.57 14.78 1.65
C ILE A 204 -29.22 14.54 0.97
N ALA A 205 -28.28 15.50 1.10
CA ALA A 205 -26.92 15.35 0.58
C ALA A 205 -26.20 14.13 1.19
N CYS A 206 -26.26 13.95 2.51
CA CYS A 206 -25.67 12.78 3.17
C CYS A 206 -26.32 11.46 2.73
N GLY A 207 -27.63 11.44 2.53
CA GLY A 207 -28.37 10.27 2.04
C GLY A 207 -27.93 9.88 0.63
N TRP A 208 -27.84 10.86 -0.28
CA TRP A 208 -27.34 10.64 -1.64
C TRP A 208 -25.89 10.17 -1.65
N LEU A 209 -25.00 10.81 -0.90
CA LEU A 209 -23.60 10.40 -0.81
C LEU A 209 -23.47 8.98 -0.23
N ALA A 210 -24.20 8.66 0.84
CA ALA A 210 -24.20 7.31 1.41
C ALA A 210 -24.67 6.27 0.39
N ALA A 211 -25.77 6.56 -0.33
CA ALA A 211 -26.29 5.66 -1.35
C ALA A 211 -25.29 5.43 -2.50
N LEU A 212 -24.67 6.50 -3.01
CA LEU A 212 -23.67 6.43 -4.07
C LEU A 212 -22.41 5.67 -3.64
N PHE A 213 -21.93 5.92 -2.43
CA PHE A 213 -20.74 5.25 -1.92
C PHE A 213 -21.01 3.78 -1.58
N ILE A 214 -22.16 3.44 -1.00
CA ILE A 214 -22.57 2.04 -0.80
C ILE A 214 -22.70 1.34 -2.16
N PHE A 215 -23.31 2.01 -3.16
CA PHE A 215 -23.37 1.49 -4.51
C PHE A 215 -21.97 1.20 -5.08
N ALA A 216 -21.02 2.13 -4.96
CA ALA A 216 -19.64 1.88 -5.38
C ALA A 216 -18.98 0.73 -4.61
N VAL A 217 -19.19 0.61 -3.29
CA VAL A 217 -18.72 -0.54 -2.50
C VAL A 217 -19.28 -1.86 -3.06
N VAL A 218 -20.55 -1.91 -3.50
CA VAL A 218 -21.09 -3.07 -4.20
C VAL A 218 -20.28 -3.40 -5.46
N LEU A 219 -20.02 -2.39 -6.29
CA LEU A 219 -19.30 -2.58 -7.56
C LEU A 219 -17.86 -3.08 -7.37
N THR A 220 -17.22 -2.77 -6.24
CA THR A 220 -15.87 -3.28 -5.96
C THR A 220 -15.81 -4.79 -5.77
N GLY A 221 -16.93 -5.41 -5.42
CA GLY A 221 -16.96 -6.80 -5.01
C GLY A 221 -16.14 -7.11 -3.74
N SER A 222 -15.74 -6.11 -2.95
CA SER A 222 -14.87 -6.31 -1.78
C SER A 222 -15.64 -6.85 -0.58
N ARG A 223 -15.56 -8.17 -0.34
CA ARG A 223 -16.13 -8.82 0.86
C ARG A 223 -15.57 -8.23 2.16
N GLY A 224 -14.27 -7.90 2.17
CA GLY A 224 -13.64 -7.20 3.29
C GLY A 224 -14.30 -5.86 3.59
N GLY A 225 -14.59 -5.08 2.54
CA GLY A 225 -15.28 -3.79 2.67
C GLY A 225 -16.73 -3.91 3.16
N TRP A 226 -17.44 -4.97 2.75
CA TRP A 226 -18.78 -5.25 3.25
C TRP A 226 -18.78 -5.65 4.73
N ILE A 227 -17.88 -6.54 5.12
CA ILE A 227 -17.75 -7.02 6.50
C ILE A 227 -17.27 -5.89 7.41
N GLY A 228 -16.26 -5.11 6.99
CA GLY A 228 -15.74 -3.96 7.73
C GLY A 228 -16.82 -2.93 8.01
N LEU A 229 -17.52 -2.48 6.97
CA LEU A 229 -18.64 -1.55 7.10
C LEU A 229 -19.78 -2.13 7.96
N GLY A 230 -20.20 -3.38 7.71
CA GLY A 230 -21.27 -4.03 8.45
C GLY A 230 -20.98 -4.14 9.96
N LEU A 231 -19.77 -4.61 10.32
CA LEU A 231 -19.35 -4.73 11.71
C LEU A 231 -19.23 -3.35 12.39
N ALA A 232 -18.70 -2.34 11.70
CA ALA A 232 -18.67 -0.98 12.23
C ALA A 232 -20.09 -0.43 12.49
N LEU A 233 -21.04 -0.66 11.58
CA LEU A 233 -22.43 -0.25 11.76
C LEU A 233 -23.14 -1.02 12.89
N LEU A 234 -22.76 -2.27 13.17
CA LEU A 234 -23.25 -3.02 14.33
C LEU A 234 -22.73 -2.47 15.66
N VAL A 235 -21.52 -1.90 15.66
CA VAL A 235 -20.95 -1.21 16.84
C VAL A 235 -21.64 0.15 17.08
N TRP A 236 -22.13 0.82 16.04
CA TRP A 236 -22.73 2.14 16.16
C TRP A 236 -23.83 2.25 17.23
N PRO A 237 -24.85 1.36 17.31
CA PRO A 237 -25.83 1.33 18.40
C PRO A 237 -25.23 1.38 19.81
N LEU A 238 -24.19 0.58 20.07
CA LEU A 238 -23.50 0.50 21.38
C LEU A 238 -22.94 1.87 21.79
N LEU A 239 -22.50 2.64 20.80
CA LEU A 239 -21.91 3.94 21.04
C LEU A 239 -22.95 5.05 21.26
N THR A 240 -24.25 4.85 21.01
CA THR A 240 -25.26 5.93 21.02
C THR A 240 -26.17 6.01 22.26
N GLY A 241 -25.99 5.18 23.30
CA GLY A 241 -26.67 5.33 24.59
C GLY A 241 -27.34 4.07 25.17
N ARG A 242 -28.18 4.24 26.20
CA ARG A 242 -28.66 3.17 27.10
C ARG A 242 -29.53 2.08 26.44
N ASP A 243 -30.28 2.40 25.38
CA ASP A 243 -31.15 1.43 24.67
C ASP A 243 -30.41 0.59 23.60
N TRP A 244 -29.13 0.30 23.80
CA TRP A 244 -28.28 -0.32 22.79
C TRP A 244 -28.83 -1.67 22.30
N ARG A 245 -29.48 -2.48 23.15
CA ARG A 245 -30.06 -3.78 22.76
C ARG A 245 -31.14 -3.64 21.69
N LYS A 246 -32.09 -2.72 21.90
CA LYS A 246 -33.18 -2.45 20.92
C LYS A 246 -32.62 -1.88 19.63
N LYS A 247 -31.61 -1.00 19.73
CA LYS A 247 -30.96 -0.40 18.57
C LYS A 247 -30.14 -1.42 17.77
N ILE A 248 -29.41 -2.33 18.42
CA ILE A 248 -28.73 -3.45 17.74
C ILE A 248 -29.76 -4.31 17.04
N LEU A 249 -30.84 -4.70 17.72
CA LEU A 249 -31.88 -5.53 17.09
C LEU A 249 -32.48 -4.82 15.87
N GLY A 250 -32.72 -3.51 15.96
CA GLY A 250 -33.16 -2.69 14.83
C GLY A 250 -32.13 -2.64 13.69
N THR A 251 -30.85 -2.45 13.98
CA THR A 251 -29.78 -2.48 12.97
C THR A 251 -29.67 -3.85 12.31
N VAL A 252 -29.69 -4.94 13.09
CA VAL A 252 -29.69 -6.31 12.58
C VAL A 252 -30.92 -6.55 11.71
N ALA A 253 -32.11 -6.10 12.13
CA ALA A 253 -33.32 -6.23 11.33
C ALA A 253 -33.22 -5.45 10.01
N VAL A 254 -32.69 -4.22 10.01
CA VAL A 254 -32.48 -3.44 8.77
C VAL A 254 -31.50 -4.13 7.84
N LEU A 255 -30.36 -4.62 8.36
CA LEU A 255 -29.38 -5.36 7.57
C LEU A 255 -29.95 -6.67 7.03
N ALA A 256 -30.73 -7.39 7.84
CA ALA A 256 -31.41 -8.62 7.43
C ALA A 256 -32.47 -8.35 6.36
N CYS A 257 -33.28 -7.30 6.49
CA CYS A 257 -34.24 -6.89 5.47
C CYS A 257 -33.55 -6.46 4.17
N ALA A 258 -32.43 -5.74 4.24
CA ALA A 258 -31.65 -5.37 3.07
C ALA A 258 -31.07 -6.62 2.38
N ALA A 259 -30.52 -7.56 3.14
CA ALA A 259 -30.01 -8.83 2.64
C ALA A 259 -31.12 -9.69 2.04
N ALA A 260 -32.28 -9.79 2.70
CA ALA A 260 -33.44 -10.53 2.21
C ALA A 260 -34.03 -9.90 0.94
N GLY A 261 -34.06 -8.55 0.86
CA GLY A 261 -34.46 -7.84 -0.35
C GLY A 261 -33.51 -8.10 -1.51
N LEU A 262 -32.19 -8.07 -1.26
CA LEU A 262 -31.19 -8.41 -2.26
C LEU A 262 -31.29 -9.88 -2.70
N TRP A 263 -31.55 -10.79 -1.76
CA TRP A 263 -31.77 -12.20 -2.03
C TRP A 263 -33.05 -12.45 -2.82
N ALA A 264 -34.15 -11.77 -2.49
CA ALA A 264 -35.39 -11.86 -3.24
C ALA A 264 -35.22 -11.33 -4.67
N LEU A 265 -34.49 -10.21 -4.85
CA LEU A 265 -34.10 -9.70 -6.16
C LEU A 265 -33.25 -10.70 -6.93
N TYR A 266 -32.28 -11.32 -6.28
CA TYR A 266 -31.44 -12.38 -6.85
C TYR A 266 -32.28 -13.56 -7.35
N GLN A 267 -33.16 -14.10 -6.50
CA GLN A 267 -34.01 -15.25 -6.85
C GLN A 267 -35.08 -14.93 -7.91
N GLY A 268 -35.61 -13.70 -7.90
CA GLY A 268 -36.73 -13.27 -8.72
C GLY A 268 -36.35 -12.62 -10.06
N SER A 269 -35.06 -12.44 -10.35
CA SER A 269 -34.62 -11.77 -11.57
C SER A 269 -33.39 -12.45 -12.17
N ASP A 270 -33.54 -13.02 -13.36
CA ASP A 270 -32.42 -13.58 -14.14
C ASP A 270 -31.38 -12.51 -14.46
N TYR A 271 -31.82 -11.27 -14.64
CA TYR A 271 -30.93 -10.13 -14.77
C TYR A 271 -30.15 -9.90 -13.47
N ALA A 272 -30.79 -9.89 -12.29
CA ALA A 272 -30.07 -9.75 -11.03
C ALA A 272 -29.10 -10.91 -10.79
N ARG A 273 -29.50 -12.16 -11.08
CA ARG A 273 -28.63 -13.35 -11.04
C ARG A 273 -27.41 -13.18 -11.93
N ALA A 274 -27.58 -12.92 -13.22
CA ALA A 274 -26.47 -12.70 -14.15
C ALA A 274 -25.55 -11.54 -13.74
N ARG A 275 -26.02 -10.59 -12.91
CA ARG A 275 -25.21 -9.49 -12.38
C ARG A 275 -24.55 -9.78 -11.02
N ILE A 276 -25.11 -10.68 -10.21
CA ILE A 276 -24.65 -11.07 -8.88
C ILE A 276 -23.79 -12.34 -8.93
N ASP A 277 -24.05 -13.26 -9.86
CA ASP A 277 -23.31 -14.52 -10.02
C ASP A 277 -21.82 -14.27 -10.19
N PRO A 278 -21.32 -13.34 -11.04
CA PRO A 278 -19.90 -13.03 -11.10
C PRO A 278 -19.29 -12.53 -9.77
N PHE A 279 -20.10 -11.95 -8.88
CA PHE A 279 -19.69 -11.53 -7.53
C PHE A 279 -19.63 -12.71 -6.54
N LEU A 280 -20.60 -13.63 -6.60
CA LEU A 280 -20.65 -14.83 -5.77
C LEU A 280 -19.65 -15.90 -6.22
N GLU A 281 -19.51 -16.05 -7.54
CA GLU A 281 -18.58 -16.94 -8.22
C GLU A 281 -17.14 -16.45 -8.16
N GLY A 282 -16.91 -15.19 -7.75
CA GLY A 282 -15.58 -14.61 -7.58
C GLY A 282 -14.71 -15.61 -6.83
N LYS A 283 -13.93 -16.39 -7.60
CA LYS A 283 -13.38 -17.68 -7.19
C LYS A 283 -12.91 -17.50 -5.78
N PHE A 284 -13.48 -18.24 -4.80
CA PHE A 284 -13.07 -18.15 -3.39
C PHE A 284 -11.58 -17.89 -3.38
N GLU A 285 -11.16 -16.67 -3.00
CA GLU A 285 -9.77 -16.27 -3.20
C GLU A 285 -8.87 -17.23 -2.41
N SER A 286 -8.44 -18.27 -3.11
CA SER A 286 -7.89 -19.50 -2.55
C SER A 286 -6.45 -19.27 -2.14
N SER A 287 -5.86 -18.20 -2.65
CA SER A 287 -4.53 -17.72 -2.31
C SER A 287 -4.43 -17.24 -0.87
N ARG A 288 -5.40 -16.47 -0.33
CA ARG A 288 -5.25 -15.86 1.00
C ARG A 288 -4.99 -16.88 2.12
N PRO A 289 -5.76 -17.98 2.28
CA PRO A 289 -5.45 -18.97 3.32
C PRO A 289 -4.08 -19.63 3.16
N ILE A 290 -3.63 -19.85 1.92
CA ILE A 290 -2.32 -20.42 1.60
C ILE A 290 -1.20 -19.42 1.99
N ILE A 291 -1.37 -18.16 1.58
CA ILE A 291 -0.47 -17.03 1.90
C ILE A 291 -0.39 -16.84 3.42
N TRP A 292 -1.51 -16.86 4.13
CA TRP A 292 -1.53 -16.68 5.59
C TRP A 292 -0.86 -17.84 6.31
N LYS A 293 -1.00 -19.07 5.81
CA LYS A 293 -0.30 -20.22 6.37
C LYS A 293 1.21 -20.08 6.21
N ALA A 294 1.69 -19.66 5.04
CA ALA A 294 3.11 -19.38 4.80
C ALA A 294 3.61 -18.22 5.67
N GLY A 295 2.85 -17.12 5.75
CA GLY A 295 3.17 -15.97 6.61
C GLY A 295 3.22 -16.33 8.10
N TRP A 296 2.30 -17.19 8.56
CA TRP A 296 2.31 -17.68 9.95
C TRP A 296 3.54 -18.54 10.25
N GLN A 297 3.94 -19.40 9.31
CA GLN A 297 5.20 -20.17 9.43
C GLN A 297 6.40 -19.23 9.48
N MET A 298 6.45 -18.22 8.61
CA MET A 298 7.51 -17.22 8.58
C MET A 298 7.63 -16.44 9.89
N TRP A 299 6.52 -16.02 10.50
CA TRP A 299 6.54 -15.35 11.79
C TRP A 299 6.99 -16.27 12.93
N ARG A 300 6.64 -17.56 12.91
CA ARG A 300 7.02 -18.51 13.96
C ARG A 300 8.53 -18.72 14.08
N ASP A 301 9.28 -18.43 13.02
CA ASP A 301 10.75 -18.57 13.02
C ASP A 301 11.45 -17.43 13.77
N ASP A 302 10.85 -16.23 13.83
CA ASP A 302 11.29 -15.13 14.70
C ASP A 302 10.09 -14.34 15.27
N PRO A 303 9.48 -14.83 16.36
CA PRO A 303 8.19 -14.31 16.81
C PRO A 303 8.29 -12.94 17.50
N TRP A 304 9.42 -12.61 18.12
CA TRP A 304 9.52 -11.44 19.01
C TRP A 304 9.81 -10.16 18.24
N LEU A 305 10.86 -10.18 17.42
CA LEU A 305 11.29 -9.02 16.64
C LEU A 305 10.80 -9.06 15.20
N GLY A 306 10.32 -10.22 14.74
CA GLY A 306 9.94 -10.43 13.35
C GLY A 306 11.16 -10.70 12.48
N ARG A 307 10.92 -10.93 11.19
CA ARG A 307 11.96 -11.21 10.20
C ARG A 307 12.59 -9.94 9.61
N GLY A 308 12.19 -8.77 10.09
CA GLY A 308 12.65 -7.46 9.62
C GLY A 308 11.66 -6.76 8.69
N ALA A 309 11.77 -5.45 8.57
CA ALA A 309 10.88 -4.64 7.74
C ALA A 309 10.90 -5.10 6.27
N ALA A 310 9.71 -5.21 5.67
CA ALA A 310 9.48 -5.76 4.33
C ALA A 310 9.98 -7.21 4.10
N ALA A 311 10.19 -8.00 5.16
CA ALA A 311 10.74 -9.34 5.04
C ALA A 311 9.83 -10.31 4.28
N TYR A 312 8.50 -10.16 4.40
CA TYR A 312 7.57 -11.02 3.67
C TYR A 312 7.82 -11.03 2.16
N ASN A 313 8.08 -9.85 1.58
CA ASN A 313 8.32 -9.68 0.14
C ASN A 313 9.52 -10.51 -0.35
N VAL A 314 10.57 -10.60 0.47
CA VAL A 314 11.84 -11.27 0.11
C VAL A 314 11.82 -12.75 0.46
N LEU A 315 11.25 -13.10 1.61
CA LEU A 315 11.38 -14.44 2.17
C LEU A 315 10.27 -15.39 1.73
N PHE A 316 9.21 -14.91 1.08
CA PHE A 316 8.04 -15.73 0.75
C PHE A 316 8.40 -17.04 0.02
N ASP A 317 9.37 -16.99 -0.90
CA ASP A 317 9.78 -18.17 -1.67
C ASP A 317 10.33 -19.32 -0.81
N GLN A 318 10.91 -19.02 0.36
CA GLN A 318 11.37 -20.03 1.32
C GLN A 318 10.21 -20.78 2.00
N TYR A 319 9.03 -20.16 2.04
CA TYR A 319 7.80 -20.71 2.65
C TYR A 319 6.73 -21.05 1.62
N ARG A 320 7.01 -20.84 0.33
CA ARG A 320 6.06 -21.05 -0.76
C ARG A 320 5.56 -22.49 -0.75
N PRO A 321 4.24 -22.71 -0.64
CA PRO A 321 3.70 -24.07 -0.72
C PRO A 321 3.86 -24.65 -2.12
N ARG A 322 4.08 -25.97 -2.20
CA ARG A 322 4.26 -26.68 -3.48
C ARG A 322 3.05 -26.46 -4.39
N GLY A 323 3.30 -26.04 -5.63
CA GLY A 323 2.26 -25.77 -6.64
C GLY A 323 1.56 -24.42 -6.51
N PHE A 324 1.98 -23.56 -5.58
CA PHE A 324 1.46 -22.19 -5.48
C PHE A 324 2.25 -21.24 -6.40
N LEU A 325 1.61 -20.75 -7.46
CA LEU A 325 2.27 -19.98 -8.53
C LEU A 325 2.27 -18.46 -8.32
N ASN A 326 1.37 -17.91 -7.50
CA ASN A 326 1.28 -16.46 -7.33
C ASN A 326 2.51 -15.90 -6.62
N GLU A 327 2.91 -14.67 -6.93
CA GLU A 327 4.03 -13.94 -6.32
C GLU A 327 3.51 -12.78 -5.47
N PRO A 328 2.99 -13.05 -4.26
CA PRO A 328 2.42 -12.01 -3.41
C PRO A 328 3.52 -11.13 -2.79
N ASP A 329 3.42 -9.81 -3.00
CA ASP A 329 4.28 -8.83 -2.32
C ASP A 329 3.94 -8.67 -0.82
N TRP A 330 2.70 -9.00 -0.44
CA TRP A 330 2.16 -8.89 0.91
C TRP A 330 1.22 -10.04 1.26
N THR A 331 0.94 -10.18 2.55
CA THR A 331 0.05 -11.24 3.08
C THR A 331 -1.44 -11.03 2.78
N HIS A 332 -1.84 -9.89 2.22
CA HIS A 332 -3.24 -9.47 2.18
C HIS A 332 -3.91 -9.53 3.56
N ASN A 333 -3.17 -9.12 4.58
CA ASN A 333 -3.60 -8.98 5.96
C ASN A 333 -2.55 -8.14 6.70
N ASP A 334 -2.79 -6.84 6.83
CA ASP A 334 -1.85 -5.91 7.46
C ASP A 334 -1.50 -6.29 8.90
N HIS A 335 -2.39 -6.97 9.63
CA HIS A 335 -2.08 -7.49 10.97
C HIS A 335 -1.01 -8.60 10.92
N LEU A 336 -1.19 -9.58 10.03
CA LEU A 336 -0.23 -10.66 9.85
C LEU A 336 1.09 -10.15 9.24
N ASN A 337 1.02 -9.22 8.28
CA ASN A 337 2.21 -8.60 7.71
C ASN A 337 3.01 -7.86 8.79
N THR A 338 2.35 -7.10 9.65
CA THR A 338 3.01 -6.38 10.74
C THR A 338 3.65 -7.34 11.73
N LEU A 339 3.01 -8.48 12.05
CA LEU A 339 3.62 -9.51 12.89
C LEU A 339 4.87 -10.12 12.25
N ILE A 340 4.84 -10.41 10.95
CA ILE A 340 5.98 -10.97 10.23
C ILE A 340 7.14 -9.97 10.19
N ASP A 341 6.87 -8.72 9.83
CA ASP A 341 7.91 -7.72 9.61
C ASP A 341 8.51 -7.18 10.92
N TYR A 342 7.69 -7.08 11.97
CA TYR A 342 8.04 -6.35 13.20
C TYR A 342 7.88 -7.17 14.48
N GLY A 343 7.43 -8.43 14.39
CA GLY A 343 7.23 -9.32 15.53
C GLY A 343 6.14 -8.87 16.49
N VAL A 344 6.00 -9.59 17.60
CA VAL A 344 5.07 -9.23 18.68
C VAL A 344 5.37 -7.84 19.23
N ALA A 345 6.65 -7.46 19.35
CA ALA A 345 7.03 -6.15 19.91
C ALA A 345 6.50 -4.99 19.06
N GLY A 346 6.74 -4.99 17.75
CA GLY A 346 6.23 -3.95 16.87
C GLY A 346 4.72 -4.00 16.68
N PHE A 347 4.13 -5.21 16.64
CA PHE A 347 2.68 -5.37 16.57
C PHE A 347 1.95 -4.77 17.78
N VAL A 348 2.48 -4.98 18.99
CA VAL A 348 1.92 -4.37 20.21
C VAL A 348 1.99 -2.84 20.14
N LEU A 349 3.10 -2.26 19.67
CA LEU A 349 3.23 -0.81 19.50
C LEU A 349 2.21 -0.27 18.47
N TRP A 350 2.01 -0.99 17.37
CA TRP A 350 1.07 -0.62 16.32
C TRP A 350 -0.40 -0.71 16.78
N VAL A 351 -0.78 -1.79 17.49
CA VAL A 351 -2.12 -1.92 18.08
C VAL A 351 -2.35 -0.89 19.19
N ALA A 352 -1.35 -0.65 20.05
CA ALA A 352 -1.44 0.34 21.11
C ALA A 352 -1.65 1.76 20.54
N LEU A 353 -1.00 2.10 19.42
CA LEU A 353 -1.26 3.33 18.68
C LEU A 353 -2.73 3.43 18.26
N GLY A 354 -3.27 2.39 17.61
CA GLY A 354 -4.67 2.37 17.16
C GLY A 354 -5.65 2.53 18.32
N LEU A 355 -5.44 1.79 19.42
CA LEU A 355 -6.26 1.88 20.63
C LEU A 355 -6.16 3.25 21.30
N ALA A 356 -4.97 3.85 21.37
CA ALA A 356 -4.78 5.18 21.91
C ALA A 356 -5.54 6.22 21.09
N LEU A 357 -5.42 6.20 19.75
CA LEU A 357 -6.18 7.12 18.89
C LEU A 357 -7.69 6.92 19.01
N ALA A 358 -8.16 5.67 19.10
CA ALA A 358 -9.57 5.38 19.35
C ALA A 358 -10.04 5.92 20.71
N TRP A 359 -9.21 5.82 21.75
CA TRP A 359 -9.51 6.35 23.07
C TRP A 359 -9.59 7.88 23.08
N VAL A 360 -8.64 8.57 22.46
CA VAL A 360 -8.68 10.04 22.30
C VAL A 360 -9.90 10.46 21.48
N GLY A 361 -10.15 9.79 20.35
CA GLY A 361 -11.29 10.05 19.50
C GLY A 361 -12.63 9.83 20.21
N TRP A 362 -12.73 8.79 21.04
CA TRP A 362 -13.89 8.57 21.89
C TRP A 362 -14.07 9.67 22.93
N GLY A 363 -12.99 10.12 23.56
CA GLY A 363 -12.97 11.31 24.42
C GLY A 363 -13.59 12.53 23.72
N ALA A 364 -13.25 12.72 22.43
CA ALA A 364 -13.79 13.79 21.60
C ALA A 364 -15.27 13.65 21.30
N VAL A 365 -15.73 12.43 21.03
CA VAL A 365 -17.16 12.14 20.87
C VAL A 365 -17.91 12.44 22.17
N CYS A 366 -17.41 11.98 23.32
CA CYS A 366 -18.03 12.18 24.62
C CYS A 366 -18.09 13.65 25.02
N ARG A 367 -17.03 14.43 24.77
CA ARG A 367 -17.00 15.87 25.05
C ARG A 367 -18.03 16.61 24.19
N ALA A 368 -18.02 16.38 22.89
CA ALA A 368 -18.97 17.01 21.96
C ALA A 368 -20.45 16.66 22.28
N ARG A 369 -20.72 15.54 22.98
CA ARG A 369 -22.07 15.23 23.48
C ARG A 369 -22.45 16.10 24.68
N ARG A 370 -21.52 16.35 25.60
CA ARG A 370 -21.77 17.18 26.79
C ARG A 370 -21.91 18.65 26.44
N GLU A 371 -21.13 19.13 25.48
CA GLU A 371 -21.11 20.52 25.03
C GLU A 371 -22.25 20.87 24.06
N THR A 372 -23.36 20.12 24.07
CA THR A 372 -24.52 20.33 23.18
C THR A 372 -25.25 21.64 23.51
N VAL A 373 -24.65 22.75 23.07
CA VAL A 373 -25.24 24.09 23.00
C VAL A 373 -25.07 24.57 21.55
N THR A 374 -26.19 24.68 20.82
CA THR A 374 -26.39 25.44 19.58
C THR A 374 -25.12 25.84 18.80
N THR A 375 -24.48 24.90 18.09
CA THR A 375 -23.41 25.24 17.14
C THR A 375 -23.87 25.01 15.70
N ASP A 376 -23.77 26.01 14.83
CA ASP A 376 -23.95 25.85 13.37
C ASP A 376 -22.74 25.18 12.68
N ASN A 377 -21.75 24.73 13.46
CA ASN A 377 -20.54 24.08 12.96
C ASN A 377 -20.73 22.56 12.89
N LEU A 378 -20.86 22.02 11.68
CA LEU A 378 -20.97 20.58 11.41
C LEU A 378 -19.84 19.77 12.08
N PHE A 379 -18.61 20.28 12.05
CA PHE A 379 -17.43 19.56 12.53
C PHE A 379 -17.35 19.47 14.06
N ALA A 380 -18.08 20.32 14.77
CA ALA A 380 -18.18 20.27 16.23
C ALA A 380 -19.19 19.22 16.72
N LEU A 381 -20.04 18.70 15.82
CA LEU A 381 -21.09 17.75 16.22
C LEU A 381 -20.49 16.42 16.70
N ALA A 382 -20.98 15.91 17.83
CA ALA A 382 -20.64 14.56 18.30
C ALA A 382 -20.94 13.47 17.26
N LYS A 383 -21.97 13.69 16.43
CA LYS A 383 -22.36 12.78 15.33
C LYS A 383 -21.35 12.77 14.18
N TRP A 384 -20.74 13.91 13.87
CA TRP A 384 -19.63 13.97 12.90
C TRP A 384 -18.44 13.15 13.39
N LYS A 385 -17.99 13.42 14.63
CA LYS A 385 -16.86 12.69 15.26
C LYS A 385 -17.13 11.19 15.39
N LEU A 386 -18.36 10.80 15.75
CA LEU A 386 -18.76 9.40 15.81
C LEU A 386 -18.69 8.72 14.44
N GLY A 387 -19.12 9.41 13.38
CA GLY A 387 -19.00 8.91 12.01
C GLY A 387 -17.55 8.65 11.60
N LEU A 388 -16.63 9.58 11.91
CA LEU A 388 -15.19 9.39 11.63
C LEU A 388 -14.61 8.20 12.39
N LEU A 389 -14.96 8.04 13.68
CA LEU A 389 -14.52 6.91 14.49
C LEU A 389 -15.02 5.57 13.93
N LEU A 390 -16.27 5.50 13.48
CA LEU A 390 -16.83 4.30 12.83
C LEU A 390 -16.20 4.02 11.47
N GLY A 391 -15.86 5.04 10.69
CA GLY A 391 -15.13 4.88 9.43
C GLY A 391 -13.73 4.30 9.64
N LEU A 392 -12.99 4.80 10.63
CA LEU A 392 -11.70 4.24 11.02
C LEU A 392 -11.84 2.80 11.54
N LEU A 393 -12.90 2.49 12.29
CA LEU A 393 -13.17 1.12 12.74
C LEU A 393 -13.42 0.17 11.56
N ALA A 394 -14.24 0.57 10.57
CA ALA A 394 -14.47 -0.22 9.36
C ALA A 394 -13.15 -0.47 8.62
N TYR A 395 -12.35 0.58 8.42
CA TYR A 395 -11.04 0.51 7.80
C TYR A 395 -10.10 -0.47 8.53
N VAL A 396 -9.99 -0.37 9.86
CA VAL A 396 -9.14 -1.27 10.68
C VAL A 396 -9.60 -2.72 10.60
N ILE A 397 -10.90 -2.99 10.57
CA ILE A 397 -11.42 -4.36 10.41
C ILE A 397 -11.05 -4.91 9.02
N HIS A 398 -11.12 -4.09 7.97
CA HIS A 398 -10.75 -4.48 6.61
C HIS A 398 -9.25 -4.81 6.48
N LEU A 399 -8.38 -4.18 7.28
CA LEU A 399 -6.95 -4.53 7.36
C LEU A 399 -6.69 -6.01 7.70
N GLY A 400 -7.65 -6.70 8.32
CA GLY A 400 -7.53 -8.14 8.61
C GLY A 400 -7.62 -9.05 7.37
N VAL A 401 -8.02 -8.52 6.22
CA VAL A 401 -8.14 -9.29 4.96
C VAL A 401 -7.52 -8.59 3.76
N ASP A 402 -6.77 -7.52 4.01
CA ASP A 402 -6.12 -6.73 2.97
C ASP A 402 -4.95 -5.88 3.52
N PHE A 403 -4.28 -5.11 2.65
CA PHE A 403 -3.02 -4.43 2.91
C PHE A 403 -3.11 -2.90 2.67
N HIS A 404 -4.23 -2.27 3.07
CA HIS A 404 -4.50 -0.86 2.77
C HIS A 404 -3.45 0.10 3.32
N THR A 405 -2.76 -0.23 4.42
CA THR A 405 -1.69 0.63 4.95
C THR A 405 -0.45 0.67 4.05
N LYS A 406 -0.33 -0.25 3.10
CA LYS A 406 0.72 -0.25 2.07
C LYS A 406 0.33 0.54 0.82
N ILE A 407 -0.92 1.03 0.73
CA ILE A 407 -1.41 1.91 -0.35
C ILE A 407 -1.33 3.37 0.12
N PRO A 408 -0.42 4.20 -0.44
CA PRO A 408 -0.16 5.55 0.06
C PRO A 408 -1.40 6.44 0.21
N ALA A 409 -2.28 6.47 -0.79
CA ALA A 409 -3.51 7.26 -0.72
C ALA A 409 -4.40 6.86 0.47
N LEU A 410 -4.51 5.58 0.78
CA LEU A 410 -5.34 5.07 1.88
C LEU A 410 -4.69 5.31 3.24
N ALA A 411 -3.37 5.13 3.34
CA ALA A 411 -2.61 5.47 4.54
C ALA A 411 -2.75 6.97 4.87
N PHE A 412 -2.61 7.85 3.88
CA PHE A 412 -2.80 9.30 4.05
C PHE A 412 -4.25 9.64 4.37
N ALA A 413 -5.21 8.95 3.73
CA ALA A 413 -6.62 9.16 4.00
C ALA A 413 -6.97 8.83 5.47
N ALA A 414 -6.54 7.67 5.95
CA ALA A 414 -6.72 7.26 7.34
C ALA A 414 -6.03 8.22 8.32
N ALA A 415 -4.82 8.70 7.99
CA ALA A 415 -4.10 9.71 8.78
C ALA A 415 -4.86 11.04 8.87
N ILE A 416 -5.42 11.55 7.77
CA ILE A 416 -6.23 12.77 7.77
C ILE A 416 -7.50 12.59 8.62
N VAL A 417 -8.22 11.48 8.44
CA VAL A 417 -9.45 11.18 9.19
C VAL A 417 -9.16 11.06 10.69
N ALA A 418 -8.09 10.35 11.06
CA ALA A 418 -7.65 10.23 12.46
C ALA A 418 -7.27 11.59 13.06
N ALA A 419 -6.50 12.40 12.35
CA ALA A 419 -6.13 13.75 12.80
C ALA A 419 -7.35 14.66 12.98
N VAL A 420 -8.29 14.66 12.02
CA VAL A 420 -9.53 15.45 12.10
C VAL A 420 -10.41 14.99 13.27
N LEU A 421 -10.45 13.70 13.59
CA LEU A 421 -11.18 13.18 14.73
C LEU A 421 -10.67 13.74 16.06
N VAL A 422 -9.34 13.76 16.26
CA VAL A 422 -8.74 14.07 17.57
C VAL A 422 -8.33 15.53 17.76
N ARG A 423 -8.03 16.30 16.70
CA ARG A 423 -7.38 17.63 16.81
C ARG A 423 -8.14 18.69 17.62
N ASP A 424 -9.45 18.53 17.81
CA ASP A 424 -10.25 19.48 18.59
C ASP A 424 -10.29 19.14 20.08
N GLU A 425 -9.47 18.19 20.55
CA GLU A 425 -9.43 17.79 21.96
C GLU A 425 -8.57 18.75 22.82
N PRO A 426 -9.14 19.75 23.52
CA PRO A 426 -8.38 20.73 24.31
C PRO A 426 -7.40 20.13 25.32
N THR A 427 -7.75 19.00 25.95
CA THR A 427 -6.91 18.37 27.00
C THR A 427 -5.58 17.81 26.49
N TRP A 428 -5.46 17.64 25.17
CA TRP A 428 -4.27 17.12 24.52
C TRP A 428 -3.33 18.22 24.01
N TRP A 429 -3.73 19.48 24.11
CA TRP A 429 -2.88 20.62 23.74
C TRP A 429 -2.01 21.05 24.92
N ARG A 430 -0.71 21.23 24.67
CA ARG A 430 0.26 21.71 25.64
C ARG A 430 0.99 22.95 25.11
N PRO A 431 1.16 24.00 25.92
CA PRO A 431 1.94 25.16 25.51
C PRO A 431 3.40 24.76 25.30
N VAL A 432 4.03 25.34 24.28
CA VAL A 432 5.44 25.13 23.93
C VAL A 432 6.18 26.45 24.05
N ARG A 433 7.32 26.43 24.74
CA ARG A 433 8.18 27.62 24.88
C ARG A 433 8.67 28.08 23.48
N PRO A 434 8.73 29.39 23.20
CA PRO A 434 9.08 29.90 21.88
C PRO A 434 10.41 29.37 21.32
N TRP A 435 11.44 29.27 22.16
CA TRP A 435 12.75 28.76 21.74
C TRP A 435 12.71 27.26 21.44
N VAL A 436 11.90 26.47 22.15
CA VAL A 436 11.70 25.03 21.88
C VAL A 436 11.01 24.85 20.54
N ALA A 437 9.97 25.64 20.24
CA ALA A 437 9.29 25.60 18.95
C ALA A 437 10.22 25.97 17.79
N ARG A 438 11.07 26.99 17.96
CA ARG A 438 12.09 27.36 16.96
C ARG A 438 13.12 26.25 16.77
N LEU A 439 13.70 25.73 17.85
CA LEU A 439 14.71 24.67 17.78
C LEU A 439 14.15 23.40 17.12
N SER A 440 13.00 22.92 17.60
CA SER A 440 12.34 21.73 17.04
C SER A 440 11.90 21.94 15.59
N GLY A 441 11.38 23.12 15.24
CA GLY A 441 11.03 23.44 13.86
C GLY A 441 12.24 23.46 12.92
N SER A 442 13.35 24.11 13.33
CA SER A 442 14.60 24.09 12.56
C SER A 442 15.17 22.67 12.42
N ALA A 443 15.15 21.87 13.49
CA ALA A 443 15.58 20.48 13.44
C ALA A 443 14.71 19.64 12.49
N LEU A 444 13.39 19.85 12.50
CA LEU A 444 12.45 19.19 11.58
C LEU A 444 12.70 19.61 10.13
N VAL A 445 12.94 20.90 9.85
CA VAL A 445 13.30 21.37 8.50
C VAL A 445 14.54 20.64 7.98
N LEU A 446 15.60 20.59 8.78
CA LEU A 446 16.85 19.92 8.39
C LEU A 446 16.66 18.41 8.24
N GLY A 447 15.96 17.78 9.18
CA GLY A 447 15.70 16.33 9.17
C GLY A 447 14.84 15.90 7.98
N VAL A 448 13.72 16.59 7.73
CA VAL A 448 12.83 16.28 6.60
C VAL A 448 13.52 16.56 5.26
N ALA A 449 14.26 17.67 5.14
CA ALA A 449 15.03 17.97 3.94
C ALA A 449 16.13 16.93 3.68
N TRP A 450 16.82 16.46 4.72
CA TRP A 450 17.80 15.39 4.61
C TRP A 450 17.16 14.07 4.18
N ILE A 451 16.05 13.65 4.82
CA ILE A 451 15.31 12.45 4.40
C ILE A 451 14.88 12.56 2.93
N ALA A 452 14.39 13.73 2.51
CA ALA A 452 13.98 13.97 1.13
C ALA A 452 15.14 13.83 0.14
N ALA A 453 16.27 14.47 0.41
CA ALA A 453 17.41 14.51 -0.50
C ALA A 453 18.24 13.21 -0.50
N SER A 454 18.42 12.60 0.67
CA SER A 454 19.37 11.50 0.88
C SER A 454 18.73 10.12 0.89
N VAL A 455 17.42 10.01 1.13
CA VAL A 455 16.73 8.71 1.22
C VAL A 455 15.60 8.61 0.18
N ALA A 456 14.58 9.47 0.28
CA ALA A 456 13.37 9.32 -0.52
C ALA A 456 13.59 9.59 -2.01
N ALA A 457 14.26 10.70 -2.37
CA ALA A 457 14.45 11.05 -3.78
C ALA A 457 15.32 10.03 -4.54
N PRO A 458 16.48 9.57 -4.02
CA PRO A 458 17.25 8.50 -4.64
C PRO A 458 16.44 7.21 -4.81
N LEU A 459 15.81 6.74 -3.74
CA LEU A 459 15.06 5.48 -3.71
C LEU A 459 13.94 5.46 -4.76
N TYR A 460 13.04 6.44 -4.73
CA TYR A 460 11.89 6.44 -5.66
C TYR A 460 12.30 6.71 -7.10
N ARG A 461 13.33 7.53 -7.35
CA ARG A 461 13.82 7.78 -8.71
C ARG A 461 14.50 6.56 -9.30
N ALA A 462 15.35 5.87 -8.53
CA ALA A 462 15.99 4.65 -8.98
C ALA A 462 14.95 3.57 -9.29
N GLU A 463 13.94 3.42 -8.43
CA GLU A 463 12.85 2.47 -8.62
C GLU A 463 11.99 2.80 -9.85
N GLY A 464 11.65 4.07 -10.08
CA GLY A 464 10.92 4.48 -11.29
C GLY A 464 11.70 4.17 -12.58
N ILE A 465 13.01 4.42 -12.58
CA ILE A 465 13.89 4.06 -13.70
C ILE A 465 13.94 2.54 -13.90
N ARG A 466 14.06 1.77 -12.81
CA ARG A 466 14.09 0.30 -12.82
C ARG A 466 12.79 -0.28 -13.38
N GLU A 467 11.64 0.12 -12.84
CA GLU A 467 10.32 -0.36 -13.27
C GLU A 467 10.03 0.01 -14.73
N ALA A 468 10.43 1.20 -15.18
CA ALA A 468 10.29 1.59 -16.59
C ALA A 468 11.12 0.68 -17.51
N ALA A 469 12.37 0.39 -17.15
CA ALA A 469 13.24 -0.51 -17.91
C ALA A 469 12.69 -1.95 -17.94
N ARG A 470 12.23 -2.44 -16.78
CA ARG A 470 11.70 -3.79 -16.65
C ARG A 470 10.41 -3.99 -17.44
N ARG A 471 9.49 -3.02 -17.39
CA ARG A 471 8.23 -3.05 -18.16
C ARG A 471 8.45 -3.16 -19.67
N GLN A 472 9.52 -2.58 -20.21
CA GLN A 472 9.83 -2.69 -21.64
C GLN A 472 10.22 -4.12 -22.03
N ILE A 473 11.08 -4.77 -21.22
CA ILE A 473 11.48 -6.17 -21.44
C ILE A 473 10.26 -7.10 -21.33
N GLU A 474 9.43 -6.89 -20.30
CA GLU A 474 8.23 -7.71 -20.08
C GLU A 474 7.17 -7.52 -21.17
N ARG A 475 7.00 -6.29 -21.68
CA ARG A 475 6.13 -6.03 -22.82
C ARG A 475 6.58 -6.83 -24.03
N HIS A 476 7.87 -6.77 -24.39
CA HIS A 476 8.42 -7.56 -25.49
C HIS A 476 8.21 -9.07 -25.25
N ALA A 477 8.48 -9.57 -24.05
CA ALA A 477 8.27 -10.98 -23.72
C ALA A 477 6.81 -11.43 -23.88
N ARG A 478 5.84 -10.54 -23.69
CA ARG A 478 4.40 -10.84 -23.85
C ARG A 478 3.91 -10.67 -25.28
N THR A 479 4.31 -9.61 -25.98
CA THR A 479 3.73 -9.23 -27.28
C THR A 479 4.61 -9.61 -28.47
N GLY A 480 5.90 -9.89 -28.24
CA GLY A 480 6.90 -10.04 -29.30
C GLY A 480 7.24 -8.73 -30.03
N GLU A 481 6.70 -7.59 -29.61
CA GLU A 481 6.92 -6.30 -30.27
C GLU A 481 8.33 -5.76 -30.01
N GLY A 482 9.01 -5.30 -31.07
CA GLY A 482 10.33 -4.67 -31.03
C GLY A 482 11.50 -5.68 -31.02
N ASP A 483 12.73 -5.18 -31.14
CA ASP A 483 13.95 -6.01 -31.08
C ASP A 483 14.44 -6.16 -29.63
N ILE A 484 14.61 -7.39 -29.16
CA ILE A 484 15.04 -7.66 -27.78
C ILE A 484 16.44 -7.11 -27.49
N GLY A 485 17.35 -7.11 -28.47
CA GLY A 485 18.69 -6.61 -28.30
C GLY A 485 18.72 -5.10 -28.08
N GLU A 486 17.95 -4.34 -28.86
CA GLU A 486 17.77 -2.90 -28.67
C GLU A 486 17.09 -2.58 -27.34
N ILE A 487 15.98 -3.26 -27.02
CA ILE A 487 15.23 -3.09 -25.78
C ILE A 487 16.11 -3.39 -24.57
N ALA A 488 16.81 -4.53 -24.56
CA ALA A 488 17.70 -4.92 -23.48
C ALA A 488 18.90 -3.97 -23.36
N THR A 489 19.42 -3.42 -24.47
CA THR A 489 20.49 -2.42 -24.45
C THR A 489 20.03 -1.11 -23.82
N ALA A 490 18.83 -0.63 -24.18
CA ALA A 490 18.21 0.54 -23.58
C ALA A 490 17.92 0.31 -22.08
N ALA A 491 17.36 -0.84 -21.74
CA ALA A 491 17.09 -1.23 -20.36
C ALA A 491 18.39 -1.30 -19.53
N ARG A 492 19.45 -1.90 -20.06
CA ARG A 492 20.78 -1.93 -19.42
C ARG A 492 21.31 -0.52 -19.15
N SER A 493 21.16 0.40 -20.09
CA SER A 493 21.56 1.81 -19.90
C SER A 493 20.75 2.50 -18.80
N ALA A 494 19.43 2.27 -18.77
CA ALA A 494 18.55 2.78 -17.73
C ALA A 494 18.89 2.19 -16.35
N LEU A 495 19.10 0.88 -16.25
CA LEU A 495 19.45 0.19 -15.01
C LEU A 495 20.81 0.61 -14.48
N ARG A 496 21.80 0.88 -15.36
CA ARG A 496 23.06 1.53 -14.96
C ARG A 496 22.84 2.91 -14.34
N ARG A 497 21.84 3.67 -14.78
CA ARG A 497 21.47 4.93 -14.12
C ARG A 497 20.78 4.66 -12.79
N ALA A 498 19.87 3.69 -12.72
CA ALA A 498 19.15 3.34 -11.49
C ALA A 498 20.13 3.00 -10.35
N VAL A 499 21.10 2.11 -10.58
CA VAL A 499 22.10 1.73 -9.57
C VAL A 499 23.10 2.85 -9.23
N ARG A 500 23.27 3.86 -10.09
CA ARG A 500 24.05 5.06 -9.74
C ARG A 500 23.26 6.03 -8.87
N VAL A 501 21.94 6.08 -9.06
CA VAL A 501 21.05 6.92 -8.25
C VAL A 501 20.85 6.29 -6.87
N ASP A 502 20.62 4.98 -6.81
CA ASP A 502 20.51 4.22 -5.56
C ASP A 502 21.34 2.92 -5.64
N PRO A 503 22.60 2.95 -5.17
CA PRO A 503 23.47 1.77 -5.14
C PRO A 503 23.03 0.68 -4.16
N GLU A 504 22.09 0.97 -3.25
CA GLU A 504 21.59 0.02 -2.24
C GLU A 504 20.36 -0.76 -2.72
N ASN A 505 19.79 -0.40 -3.89
CA ASN A 505 18.70 -1.16 -4.50
C ASN A 505 19.22 -2.47 -5.12
N GLY A 506 19.12 -3.56 -4.36
CA GLY A 506 19.55 -4.90 -4.79
C GLY A 506 18.80 -5.41 -6.02
N GLN A 507 17.50 -5.11 -6.14
CA GLN A 507 16.71 -5.51 -7.31
C GLN A 507 17.19 -4.81 -8.59
N ALA A 508 17.58 -3.53 -8.51
CA ALA A 508 18.12 -2.82 -9.65
C ALA A 508 19.44 -3.43 -10.16
N TRP A 509 20.26 -3.96 -9.26
CA TRP A 509 21.47 -4.71 -9.61
C TRP A 509 21.16 -6.06 -10.26
N ALA A 510 20.18 -6.81 -9.74
CA ALA A 510 19.74 -8.06 -10.32
C ALA A 510 19.14 -7.87 -11.72
N ASP A 511 18.28 -6.85 -11.90
CA ASP A 511 17.74 -6.48 -13.20
C ASP A 511 18.84 -6.01 -14.16
N LEU A 512 19.87 -5.28 -13.67
CA LEU A 512 21.02 -4.89 -14.49
C LEU A 512 21.80 -6.11 -14.98
N SER A 513 22.02 -7.12 -14.13
CA SER A 513 22.63 -8.39 -14.52
C SER A 513 21.81 -9.06 -15.63
N TYR A 514 20.50 -9.17 -15.42
CA TYR A 514 19.57 -9.76 -16.40
C TYR A 514 19.60 -9.04 -17.74
N ALA A 515 19.43 -7.71 -17.76
CA ALA A 515 19.45 -6.92 -18.98
C ALA A 515 20.81 -6.95 -19.69
N THR A 516 21.90 -7.12 -18.94
CA THR A 516 23.24 -7.26 -19.52
C THR A 516 23.37 -8.53 -20.33
N VAL A 517 22.89 -9.67 -19.82
CA VAL A 517 22.85 -10.94 -20.56
C VAL A 517 21.94 -10.82 -21.78
N GLN A 518 20.75 -10.26 -21.61
CA GLN A 518 19.77 -10.13 -22.69
C GLN A 518 20.20 -9.16 -23.80
N SER A 519 21.18 -8.28 -23.55
CA SER A 519 21.70 -7.34 -24.56
C SER A 519 22.64 -7.97 -25.59
N TRP A 520 22.97 -9.26 -25.45
CA TRP A 520 23.86 -9.94 -26.38
C TRP A 520 23.42 -9.85 -27.86
N PRO A 521 22.16 -10.11 -28.26
CA PRO A 521 21.77 -10.14 -29.67
C PRO A 521 22.10 -8.87 -30.46
N ALA A 522 22.09 -7.69 -29.81
CA ALA A 522 22.44 -6.41 -30.44
C ALA A 522 23.89 -5.95 -30.17
N GLY A 523 24.66 -6.70 -29.39
CA GLY A 523 25.99 -6.29 -28.92
C GLY A 523 27.11 -6.66 -29.88
N LYS A 524 28.06 -5.74 -30.08
CA LYS A 524 29.40 -6.05 -30.64
C LYS A 524 30.36 -6.65 -29.61
N THR A 525 29.92 -6.75 -28.35
CA THR A 525 30.72 -7.24 -27.21
C THR A 525 30.68 -8.76 -27.19
N ASP A 526 31.82 -9.40 -26.97
CA ASP A 526 31.86 -10.84 -26.82
C ASP A 526 31.12 -11.30 -25.55
N LEU A 527 30.68 -12.55 -25.60
CA LEU A 527 29.92 -13.19 -24.55
C LEU A 527 30.60 -13.23 -23.19
N VAL A 528 31.89 -13.49 -23.17
CA VAL A 528 32.64 -13.67 -21.93
C VAL A 528 32.73 -12.33 -21.22
N THR A 529 32.98 -11.26 -21.97
CA THR A 529 32.96 -9.89 -21.44
C THR A 529 31.58 -9.48 -20.91
N LEU A 530 30.50 -9.79 -21.63
CA LEU A 530 29.13 -9.54 -21.14
C LEU A 530 28.84 -10.32 -19.85
N GLY A 531 29.28 -11.58 -19.78
CA GLY A 531 29.19 -12.42 -18.61
C GLY A 531 29.88 -11.85 -17.38
N ARG A 532 31.09 -11.29 -17.55
CA ARG A 532 31.80 -10.63 -16.44
C ARG A 532 31.05 -9.41 -15.93
N PHE A 533 30.48 -8.59 -16.81
CA PHE A 533 29.68 -7.45 -16.38
C PHE A 533 28.38 -7.86 -15.67
N ALA A 534 27.73 -8.93 -16.15
CA ALA A 534 26.53 -9.46 -15.52
C ALA A 534 26.84 -10.10 -14.15
N GLU A 535 27.98 -10.77 -14.01
CA GLU A 535 28.47 -11.36 -12.76
C GLU A 535 28.71 -10.28 -11.72
N LEU A 536 29.44 -9.21 -12.07
CA LEU A 536 29.69 -8.08 -11.17
C LEU A 536 28.38 -7.45 -10.66
N ALA A 537 27.38 -7.31 -11.52
CA ALA A 537 26.07 -6.78 -11.13
C ALA A 537 25.31 -7.77 -10.21
N ALA A 538 25.35 -9.07 -10.49
CA ALA A 538 24.72 -10.07 -9.62
C ALA A 538 25.42 -10.17 -8.26
N ASP A 539 26.74 -10.04 -8.22
CA ASP A 539 27.52 -10.01 -6.98
C ASP A 539 27.17 -8.78 -6.12
N GLU A 540 26.92 -7.62 -6.74
CA GLU A 540 26.37 -6.47 -6.01
C GLU A 540 24.98 -6.78 -5.44
N ALA A 541 24.08 -7.38 -6.23
CA ALA A 541 22.76 -7.76 -5.74
C ALA A 541 22.87 -8.68 -4.50
N LEU A 542 23.73 -9.71 -4.56
CA LEU A 542 23.98 -10.64 -3.45
C LEU A 542 24.62 -9.98 -2.22
N ARG A 543 25.49 -8.96 -2.41
CA ARG A 543 26.04 -8.16 -1.30
C ARG A 543 24.95 -7.42 -0.54
N ARG A 544 23.86 -7.02 -1.20
CA ARG A 544 22.72 -6.32 -0.58
C ARG A 544 21.69 -7.28 0.00
N CYS A 545 21.47 -8.42 -0.64
CA CYS A 545 20.55 -9.47 -0.17
C CYS A 545 21.00 -10.84 -0.67
N ALA A 546 21.54 -11.68 0.22
CA ALA A 546 21.99 -13.04 -0.12
C ALA A 546 20.88 -14.10 0.02
N VAL A 547 19.70 -13.72 0.52
CA VAL A 547 18.58 -14.63 0.81
C VAL A 547 17.55 -14.71 -0.32
N ASP A 548 17.74 -13.91 -1.37
CA ASP A 548 16.91 -13.92 -2.57
C ASP A 548 17.43 -14.94 -3.60
N ALA A 549 16.59 -15.91 -3.96
CA ALA A 549 16.95 -16.97 -4.90
C ALA A 549 17.20 -16.43 -6.32
N GLU A 550 16.51 -15.37 -6.74
CA GLU A 550 16.71 -14.78 -8.06
C GLU A 550 18.17 -14.35 -8.23
N PHE A 551 18.77 -13.73 -7.21
CA PHE A 551 20.09 -13.12 -7.31
C PHE A 551 21.18 -14.19 -7.54
N TRP A 552 21.03 -15.35 -6.91
CA TRP A 552 21.88 -16.51 -7.17
C TRP A 552 21.72 -17.05 -8.59
N VAL A 553 20.49 -17.10 -9.12
CA VAL A 553 20.24 -17.47 -10.53
C VAL A 553 20.84 -16.46 -11.50
N ARG A 554 20.74 -15.15 -11.21
CA ARG A 554 21.38 -14.11 -12.05
C ARG A 554 22.89 -14.31 -12.12
N ARG A 555 23.55 -14.58 -10.98
CA ARG A 555 24.98 -14.90 -10.94
C ARG A 555 25.29 -16.17 -11.73
N ALA A 556 24.52 -17.24 -11.53
CA ALA A 556 24.72 -18.51 -12.23
C ALA A 556 24.64 -18.35 -13.76
N VAL A 557 23.61 -17.66 -14.26
CA VAL A 557 23.44 -17.37 -15.70
C VAL A 557 24.60 -16.53 -16.23
N ALA A 558 25.08 -15.55 -15.47
CA ALA A 558 26.24 -14.75 -15.86
C ALA A 558 27.53 -15.58 -15.95
N LEU A 559 27.71 -16.59 -15.11
CA LEU A 559 28.83 -17.52 -15.15
C LEU A 559 28.73 -18.54 -16.30
N ASP A 560 27.51 -18.99 -16.62
CA ASP A 560 27.26 -19.91 -17.75
C ASP A 560 27.71 -19.31 -19.08
N ILE A 561 27.36 -18.06 -19.34
CA ILE A 561 27.75 -17.39 -20.59
C ILE A 561 29.25 -17.12 -20.69
N GLN A 562 30.00 -17.21 -19.57
CA GLN A 562 31.47 -17.18 -19.55
C GLN A 562 32.12 -18.54 -19.86
N ARG A 563 31.36 -19.53 -20.34
CA ARG A 563 31.76 -20.93 -20.57
C ARG A 563 31.89 -21.78 -19.30
N GLY A 564 31.03 -21.53 -18.30
CA GLY A 564 30.79 -22.43 -17.17
C GLY A 564 31.96 -22.56 -16.19
N ARG A 565 32.09 -21.58 -15.27
CA ARG A 565 33.06 -21.65 -14.17
C ARG A 565 32.65 -22.71 -13.12
N SER A 566 33.61 -23.16 -12.32
CA SER A 566 33.39 -24.15 -11.26
C SER A 566 32.32 -23.74 -10.24
N GLU A 567 32.07 -22.45 -10.07
CA GLU A 567 31.08 -21.90 -9.12
C GLU A 567 29.65 -21.84 -9.66
N THR A 568 29.41 -22.11 -10.95
CA THR A 568 28.06 -21.96 -11.52
C THR A 568 27.04 -22.89 -10.84
N GLU A 569 27.41 -24.15 -10.65
CA GLU A 569 26.51 -25.14 -10.07
C GLU A 569 26.16 -24.83 -8.60
N SER A 570 27.11 -24.33 -7.82
CA SER A 570 26.84 -23.95 -6.43
C SER A 570 25.84 -22.80 -6.35
N CYS A 571 25.87 -21.86 -7.30
CA CYS A 571 24.88 -20.78 -7.38
C CYS A 571 23.47 -21.32 -7.65
N TYR A 572 23.31 -22.22 -8.63
CA TYR A 572 22.00 -22.84 -8.90
C TYR A 572 21.47 -23.64 -7.71
N ARG A 573 22.33 -24.46 -7.09
CA ARG A 573 21.94 -25.22 -5.89
C ARG A 573 21.51 -24.30 -4.76
N ARG A 574 22.22 -23.19 -4.54
CA ARG A 574 21.85 -22.22 -3.51
C ARG A 574 20.49 -21.56 -3.78
N ALA A 575 20.19 -21.23 -5.04
CA ALA A 575 18.87 -20.73 -5.40
C ALA A 575 17.75 -21.76 -5.13
N LEU A 576 17.99 -23.03 -5.46
CA LEU A 576 17.02 -24.11 -5.22
C LEU A 576 16.86 -24.46 -3.73
N GLU A 577 17.89 -24.28 -2.92
CA GLU A 577 17.79 -24.37 -1.45
C GLU A 577 16.89 -23.27 -0.87
N LEU A 578 17.02 -22.03 -1.39
CA LEU A 578 16.24 -20.88 -0.93
C LEU A 578 14.79 -20.92 -1.44
N ALA A 579 14.56 -21.48 -2.63
CA ALA A 579 13.25 -21.46 -3.28
C ALA A 579 12.94 -22.80 -3.97
N PRO A 580 12.80 -23.90 -3.20
CA PRO A 580 12.68 -25.26 -3.74
C PRO A 580 11.39 -25.50 -4.52
N HIS A 581 10.37 -24.64 -4.34
CA HIS A 581 9.07 -24.76 -4.98
C HIS A 581 8.85 -23.74 -6.11
N SER A 582 9.90 -23.04 -6.57
CA SER A 582 9.84 -22.16 -7.73
C SER A 582 10.12 -22.92 -9.02
N ALA A 583 9.11 -23.03 -9.90
CA ALA A 583 9.27 -23.68 -11.20
C ALA A 583 10.34 -22.99 -12.07
N SER A 584 10.41 -21.66 -12.02
CA SER A 584 11.36 -20.83 -12.77
C SER A 584 12.81 -21.19 -12.45
N TRP A 585 13.14 -21.41 -11.17
CA TRP A 585 14.52 -21.73 -10.77
C TRP A 585 14.92 -23.16 -11.14
N TRP A 586 13.99 -24.11 -11.08
CA TRP A 586 14.21 -25.46 -11.62
C TRP A 586 14.41 -25.46 -13.14
N TYR A 587 13.67 -24.63 -13.88
CA TYR A 587 13.87 -24.45 -15.31
C TYR A 587 15.29 -23.95 -15.62
N HIS A 588 15.76 -22.92 -14.92
CA HIS A 588 17.11 -22.39 -15.14
C HIS A 588 18.20 -23.43 -14.84
N TYR A 589 18.04 -24.24 -13.80
CA TYR A 589 18.99 -25.32 -13.51
C TYR A 589 18.95 -26.43 -14.56
N ALA A 590 17.76 -26.83 -15.03
CA ALA A 590 17.63 -27.79 -16.13
C ALA A 590 18.27 -27.27 -17.43
N TYR A 591 18.11 -25.97 -17.71
CA TYR A 591 18.72 -25.32 -18.86
C TYR A 591 20.25 -25.33 -18.78
N HIS A 592 20.82 -25.11 -17.60
CA HIS A 592 22.27 -25.24 -17.36
C HIS A 592 22.76 -26.68 -17.62
N LEU A 593 22.10 -27.66 -17.01
CA LEU A 593 22.50 -29.07 -17.10
C LEU A 593 22.46 -29.62 -18.54
N GLN A 594 21.58 -29.10 -19.39
CA GLN A 594 21.46 -29.54 -20.79
C GLN A 594 22.75 -29.35 -21.59
N ALA A 595 23.62 -28.42 -21.18
CA ALA A 595 24.88 -28.14 -21.85
C ALA A 595 25.90 -29.29 -21.70
N PHE A 596 25.66 -30.21 -20.76
CA PHE A 596 26.56 -31.33 -20.44
C PHE A 596 25.91 -32.66 -20.84
N PRO A 597 26.31 -33.29 -21.96
CA PRO A 597 25.70 -34.54 -22.44
C PRO A 597 25.63 -35.68 -21.40
N GLN A 598 26.62 -35.74 -20.52
CA GLN A 598 26.81 -36.74 -19.47
C GLN A 598 25.80 -36.58 -18.34
N ARG A 599 25.24 -35.37 -18.18
CA ARG A 599 24.27 -34.99 -17.13
C ARG A 599 22.85 -34.90 -17.67
N ARG A 600 22.58 -35.48 -18.85
CA ARG A 600 21.27 -35.45 -19.50
C ARG A 600 20.15 -36.01 -18.62
N THR A 601 20.44 -37.03 -17.81
CA THR A 601 19.47 -37.60 -16.86
C THR A 601 19.10 -36.60 -15.77
N GLU A 602 20.09 -35.92 -15.18
CA GLU A 602 19.85 -34.87 -14.18
C GLU A 602 19.06 -33.70 -14.78
N ALA A 603 19.40 -33.28 -16.00
CA ALA A 603 18.67 -32.22 -16.71
C ALA A 603 17.18 -32.57 -16.88
N ARG A 604 16.86 -33.83 -17.19
CA ARG A 604 15.48 -34.32 -17.29
C ARG A 604 14.77 -34.30 -15.93
N VAL A 605 15.41 -34.74 -14.86
CA VAL A 605 14.83 -34.72 -13.51
C VAL A 605 14.52 -33.29 -13.05
N ALA A 606 15.45 -32.36 -13.26
CA ALA A 606 15.23 -30.95 -12.94
C ALA A 606 14.06 -30.36 -13.75
N LEU A 607 13.99 -30.71 -15.04
CA LEU A 607 12.91 -30.27 -15.93
C LEU A 607 11.54 -30.85 -15.54
N GLU A 608 11.49 -32.13 -15.16
CA GLU A 608 10.28 -32.79 -14.66
C GLU A 608 9.84 -32.16 -13.34
N THR A 609 10.77 -31.80 -12.46
CA THR A 609 10.45 -31.07 -11.23
C THR A 609 9.83 -29.70 -11.52
N CYS A 610 10.40 -28.94 -12.46
CA CYS A 610 9.83 -27.68 -12.94
C CYS A 610 8.38 -27.86 -13.42
N LEU A 611 8.15 -28.83 -14.32
CA LEU A 611 6.83 -29.08 -14.91
C LEU A 611 5.83 -29.71 -13.92
N ALA A 612 6.31 -30.36 -12.86
CA ALA A 612 5.47 -30.83 -11.77
C ALA A 612 5.01 -29.68 -10.85
N LEU A 613 5.77 -28.59 -10.77
CA LEU A 613 5.41 -27.38 -10.03
C LEU A 613 4.51 -26.46 -10.86
N ASP A 614 4.83 -26.28 -12.14
CA ASP A 614 4.04 -25.54 -13.12
C ASP A 614 3.97 -26.29 -14.46
N PRO A 615 2.90 -27.06 -14.70
CA PRO A 615 2.71 -27.76 -15.98
C PRO A 615 2.61 -26.83 -17.19
N SER A 616 2.23 -25.56 -16.97
CA SER A 616 2.03 -24.55 -18.00
C SER A 616 3.29 -23.74 -18.32
N HIS A 617 4.42 -24.04 -17.66
CA HIS A 617 5.67 -23.30 -17.84
C HIS A 617 6.19 -23.43 -19.29
N GLY A 618 5.93 -22.40 -20.11
CA GLY A 618 6.20 -22.40 -21.55
C GLY A 618 7.64 -22.76 -21.92
N PRO A 619 8.66 -22.05 -21.41
CA PRO A 619 10.07 -22.35 -21.69
C PRO A 619 10.51 -23.77 -21.34
N ALA A 620 9.93 -24.36 -20.29
CA ALA A 620 10.25 -25.72 -19.86
C ALA A 620 9.66 -26.76 -20.82
N ASN A 621 8.44 -26.52 -21.31
CA ASN A 621 7.83 -27.36 -22.32
C ASN A 621 8.64 -27.38 -23.64
N ILE A 622 9.19 -26.23 -24.05
CA ILE A 622 10.08 -26.13 -25.22
C ILE A 622 11.38 -26.92 -24.99
N LEU A 623 12.02 -26.73 -23.82
CA LEU A 623 13.24 -27.44 -23.46
C LEU A 623 13.02 -28.97 -23.44
N ARG A 624 11.85 -29.43 -22.99
CA ARG A 624 11.48 -30.85 -22.99
C ARG A 624 11.45 -31.43 -24.40
N GLN A 625 10.88 -30.70 -25.35
CA GLN A 625 10.84 -31.12 -26.76
C GLN A 625 12.25 -31.23 -27.33
N GLN A 626 13.13 -30.25 -27.05
CA GLN A 626 14.52 -30.26 -27.50
C GLN A 626 15.32 -31.45 -26.94
N LEU A 627 15.18 -31.73 -25.63
CA LEU A 627 15.84 -32.88 -24.99
C LEU A 627 15.31 -34.23 -25.47
N ASN A 628 14.09 -34.30 -26.00
CA ASN A 628 13.51 -35.50 -26.58
C ASN A 628 13.90 -35.68 -28.06
N ALA A 629 14.07 -34.59 -28.81
CA ALA A 629 14.45 -34.62 -30.22
C ALA A 629 15.92 -35.04 -30.45
N ARG A 630 16.82 -34.73 -29.51
CA ARG A 630 18.25 -35.15 -29.55
C ARG A 630 18.46 -36.64 -29.20
N ARG A 631 17.51 -37.52 -29.54
CA ARG A 631 17.57 -38.96 -29.23
C ARG A 631 18.55 -39.69 -30.12
#